data_AF-A0A7C6ZWT2-F1
#
_entry.id   AF-A0A7C6ZWT2-F1
#
_cell.length_a   1.000
_cell.length_b   1.000
_cell.length_c   1.000
_cell.angle_alpha   90.00
_cell.angle_beta   90.00
_cell.angle_gamma   90.00
#
_symmetry.space_group_name_H-M   'P 1'
#
loop_
_entity.id
_entity.type
_entity.pdbx_description
1 polymer ?
#
loop_
_entity_poly.entity_id
_entity_poly.type
_entity_poly.pdbx_seq_one_letter_code
_entity_poly.pdbx_strand_id
1 'polypeptide(L)'
;MAQMYNFLLRIHSPQGSRIYRLPPGQTLIGSAPSADVYLPDARVTAAHARIDLTDNEILLTDLGSRNGTYLRKANTSAEEDTFPPVPPNVAFVLGVGDRIQVGLTELWLEEDTDQVLRRVTPAPAVTAPTQLPVRPAWYVGAIPPGLSRHSLRLLDFLPEIYRSGIPPAALQHRSATDPGPPADFMERFLALFESVLLPIEWVVDNFDLYLDPRTTPDEFLPWLEDWCGLEFAAMLTPTRRRHLLRHAHRLFHLKGTRTALIEAIALATGCTAEVDDLTTRGAHFVVTVRCSEANQVDQALLEQLIVALKPVHTTHELVIAMSA
;
A
#
# COMPACT_ATOMS: atom_id res chain seq x y z
N MET A 1 4.08 -47.26 10.94
CA MET A 1 4.40 -47.01 9.53
C MET A 1 3.17 -46.37 8.90
N ALA A 2 3.10 -45.04 8.88
CA ALA A 2 2.01 -44.32 8.21
C ALA A 2 2.35 -44.26 6.72
N GLN A 3 1.55 -44.91 5.89
CA GLN A 3 1.71 -44.92 4.45
C GLN A 3 1.21 -43.55 3.97
N MET A 4 2.13 -42.61 3.68
CA MET A 4 1.77 -41.32 3.07
C MET A 4 1.28 -41.60 1.65
N TYR A 5 -0.03 -41.61 1.46
CA TYR A 5 -0.62 -41.65 0.13
C TYR A 5 -0.50 -40.27 -0.52
N ASN A 6 0.34 -40.15 -1.55
CA ASN A 6 0.45 -38.95 -2.36
C ASN A 6 -0.57 -39.04 -3.50
N PHE A 7 -1.55 -38.14 -3.55
CA PHE A 7 -2.53 -38.07 -4.62
C PHE A 7 -2.35 -36.81 -5.48
N LEU A 8 -2.56 -36.97 -6.79
CA LEU A 8 -2.53 -35.90 -7.76
C LEU A 8 -3.94 -35.68 -8.31
N LEU A 9 -4.35 -34.42 -8.40
CA LEU A 9 -5.56 -33.99 -9.10
C LEU A 9 -5.15 -33.43 -10.45
N ARG A 10 -5.50 -34.12 -11.54
CA ARG A 10 -5.30 -33.61 -12.90
C ARG A 10 -6.50 -32.77 -13.28
N ILE A 11 -6.21 -31.56 -13.74
CA ILE A 11 -7.20 -30.52 -14.01
C ILE A 11 -7.18 -30.23 -15.51
N HIS A 12 -8.24 -30.60 -16.20
CA HIS A 12 -8.42 -30.34 -17.63
C HIS A 12 -9.47 -29.24 -17.82
N SER A 13 -9.01 -28.05 -18.19
CA SER A 13 -9.86 -26.89 -18.44
C SER A 13 -9.75 -26.44 -19.90
N PRO A 14 -10.68 -25.62 -20.41
CA PRO A 14 -10.57 -25.03 -21.75
C PRO A 14 -9.29 -24.20 -21.96
N GLN A 15 -8.67 -23.72 -20.88
CA GLN A 15 -7.46 -22.89 -20.90
C GLN A 15 -6.17 -23.73 -20.91
N GLY A 16 -6.27 -25.04 -20.69
CA GLY A 16 -5.13 -25.95 -20.63
C GLY A 16 -5.27 -26.99 -19.52
N SER A 17 -4.34 -27.95 -19.52
CA SER A 17 -4.24 -29.00 -18.49
C SER A 17 -3.15 -28.67 -17.48
N ARG A 18 -3.40 -28.91 -16.19
CA ARG A 18 -2.39 -28.77 -15.13
C ARG A 18 -2.57 -29.84 -14.06
N ILE A 19 -1.54 -30.04 -13.23
CA ILE A 19 -1.54 -31.03 -12.15
C ILE A 19 -1.47 -30.27 -10.82
N TYR A 20 -2.32 -30.66 -9.87
CA TYR A 20 -2.33 -30.14 -8.51
C TYR A 20 -2.08 -31.29 -7.53
N ARG A 21 -1.06 -31.16 -6.66
CA ARG A 21 -0.80 -32.15 -5.61
C ARG A 21 -1.75 -31.90 -4.45
N LEU A 22 -2.54 -32.91 -4.09
CA LEU A 22 -3.54 -32.79 -3.02
C LEU A 22 -2.85 -32.86 -1.65
N PRO A 23 -2.82 -31.76 -0.86
CA PRO A 23 -2.25 -31.79 0.48
C PRO A 23 -3.19 -32.50 1.48
N PRO A 24 -2.65 -33.03 2.60
CA PRO A 24 -3.50 -33.50 3.69
C PRO A 24 -4.35 -32.35 4.25
N GLY A 25 -5.61 -32.61 4.59
CA GLY A 25 -6.57 -31.60 5.04
C GLY A 25 -7.51 -31.13 3.93
N GLN A 26 -7.94 -29.87 4.03
CA GLN A 26 -8.96 -29.30 3.14
C GLN A 26 -8.34 -28.67 1.90
N THR A 27 -8.87 -28.98 0.72
CA THR A 27 -8.57 -28.31 -0.55
C THR A 27 -9.84 -27.72 -1.13
N LEU A 28 -9.89 -26.38 -1.24
CA LEU A 28 -11.04 -25.65 -1.77
C LEU A 28 -10.95 -25.50 -3.30
N ILE A 29 -12.05 -25.81 -3.99
CA ILE A 29 -12.21 -25.64 -5.44
C ILE A 29 -13.25 -24.55 -5.70
N GLY A 30 -12.92 -23.56 -6.54
CA GLY A 30 -13.87 -22.49 -6.84
C GLY A 30 -13.34 -21.41 -7.78
N SER A 31 -14.21 -20.44 -8.09
CA SER A 31 -13.88 -19.31 -8.98
C SER A 31 -13.34 -18.08 -8.27
N ALA A 32 -13.21 -18.11 -6.93
CA ALA A 32 -12.52 -17.05 -6.20
C ALA A 32 -11.00 -17.26 -6.24
N PRO A 33 -10.19 -16.19 -6.39
CA PRO A 33 -8.73 -16.29 -6.32
C PRO A 33 -8.19 -16.87 -5.00
N SER A 34 -9.02 -16.90 -3.96
CA SER A 34 -8.72 -17.49 -2.66
C SER A 34 -8.90 -19.02 -2.60
N ALA A 35 -9.38 -19.66 -3.67
CA ALA A 35 -9.51 -21.12 -3.73
C ALA A 35 -8.16 -21.78 -4.05
N ASP A 36 -7.85 -22.89 -3.38
CA ASP A 36 -6.61 -23.66 -3.60
C ASP A 36 -6.53 -24.19 -5.04
N VAL A 37 -7.66 -24.67 -5.57
CA VAL A 37 -7.86 -25.00 -6.97
C VAL A 37 -8.73 -23.93 -7.61
N TYR A 38 -8.08 -22.88 -8.10
CA TYR A 38 -8.72 -21.75 -8.76
C TYR A 38 -9.20 -22.10 -10.18
N LEU A 39 -10.51 -22.04 -10.41
CA LEU A 39 -11.16 -22.30 -11.70
C LEU A 39 -11.87 -21.01 -12.19
N PRO A 40 -11.24 -20.19 -13.05
CA PRO A 40 -11.80 -18.93 -13.55
C PRO A 40 -12.88 -19.16 -14.63
N ASP A 41 -13.97 -19.80 -14.26
CA ASP A 41 -15.13 -20.09 -15.11
C ASP A 41 -16.39 -19.50 -14.44
N ALA A 42 -17.17 -18.75 -15.22
CA ALA A 42 -18.41 -18.11 -14.77
C ALA A 42 -19.48 -19.13 -14.31
N ARG A 43 -19.35 -20.40 -14.71
CA ARG A 43 -20.21 -21.50 -14.25
C ARG A 43 -19.82 -22.04 -12.87
N VAL A 44 -18.68 -21.61 -12.33
CA VAL A 44 -18.15 -22.10 -11.06
C VAL A 44 -18.41 -21.05 -9.98
N THR A 45 -19.04 -21.44 -8.86
CA THR A 45 -19.21 -20.59 -7.68
C THR A 45 -17.87 -20.29 -6.98
N ALA A 46 -17.78 -19.14 -6.29
CA ALA A 46 -16.59 -18.67 -5.59
C ALA A 46 -15.95 -19.74 -4.67
N ALA A 47 -16.77 -20.41 -3.86
CA ALA A 47 -16.45 -21.64 -3.13
C ALA A 47 -17.40 -22.73 -3.65
N HIS A 48 -16.94 -23.57 -4.58
CA HIS A 48 -17.80 -24.48 -5.33
C HIS A 48 -17.87 -25.86 -4.66
N ALA A 49 -16.72 -26.47 -4.44
CA ALA A 49 -16.60 -27.79 -3.85
C ALA A 49 -15.33 -27.85 -3.01
N ARG A 50 -15.26 -28.82 -2.11
CA ARG A 50 -14.08 -29.09 -1.29
C ARG A 50 -13.72 -30.56 -1.38
N ILE A 51 -12.42 -30.82 -1.43
CA ILE A 51 -11.85 -32.15 -1.24
C ILE A 51 -11.15 -32.18 0.11
N ASP A 52 -11.56 -33.10 0.98
CA ASP A 52 -10.94 -33.36 2.28
C ASP A 52 -10.10 -34.64 2.18
N LEU A 53 -8.77 -34.51 2.29
CA LEU A 53 -7.84 -35.64 2.32
C LEU A 53 -7.50 -35.98 3.77
N THR A 54 -7.95 -37.16 4.22
CA THR A 54 -7.60 -37.72 5.54
C THR A 54 -6.66 -38.91 5.39
N ASP A 55 -6.14 -39.44 6.50
CA ASP A 55 -5.23 -40.59 6.49
C ASP A 55 -5.85 -41.87 5.90
N ASN A 56 -7.19 -41.93 5.81
CA ASN A 56 -7.92 -43.17 5.50
C ASN A 56 -8.87 -43.04 4.29
N GLU A 57 -9.30 -41.82 3.96
CA GLU A 57 -10.30 -41.58 2.92
C GLU A 57 -10.19 -40.17 2.31
N ILE A 58 -10.66 -40.04 1.07
CA ILE A 58 -10.72 -38.79 0.31
C ILE A 58 -12.19 -38.46 0.12
N LEU A 59 -12.63 -37.30 0.56
CA LEU A 59 -14.04 -36.93 0.54
C LEU A 59 -14.26 -35.70 -0.35
N LEU A 60 -15.14 -35.80 -1.33
CA LEU A 60 -15.65 -34.67 -2.13
C LEU A 60 -16.96 -34.17 -1.53
N THR A 61 -17.05 -32.86 -1.29
CA THR A 61 -18.28 -32.21 -0.86
C THR A 61 -18.58 -31.02 -1.76
N ASP A 62 -19.77 -30.99 -2.37
CA ASP A 62 -20.28 -29.77 -3.03
C ASP A 62 -20.74 -28.76 -1.97
N LEU A 63 -20.30 -27.51 -2.04
CA LEU A 63 -20.57 -26.49 -1.01
C LEU A 63 -21.86 -25.68 -1.28
N GLY A 64 -22.82 -26.25 -2.01
CA GLY A 64 -24.02 -25.55 -2.45
C GLY A 64 -23.76 -24.73 -3.71
N SER A 65 -23.03 -25.31 -4.66
CA SER A 65 -22.67 -24.62 -5.89
C SER A 65 -23.91 -24.30 -6.75
N ARG A 66 -23.82 -23.24 -7.57
CA ARG A 66 -24.96 -22.78 -8.38
C ARG A 66 -25.33 -23.75 -9.51
N ASN A 67 -24.34 -24.43 -10.08
CA ASN A 67 -24.50 -25.31 -11.24
C ASN A 67 -24.25 -26.79 -10.93
N GLY A 68 -23.98 -27.11 -9.65
CA GLY A 68 -23.70 -28.47 -9.18
C GLY A 68 -22.28 -28.94 -9.48
N THR A 69 -21.79 -29.83 -8.63
CA THR A 69 -20.62 -30.69 -8.89
C THR A 69 -21.12 -32.05 -9.35
N TYR A 70 -20.47 -32.66 -10.34
CA TYR A 70 -20.87 -33.97 -10.85
C TYR A 70 -19.71 -34.97 -10.72
N LEU A 71 -19.99 -36.23 -10.39
CA LEU A 71 -18.97 -37.24 -10.08
C LEU A 71 -19.24 -38.52 -10.85
N ARG A 72 -18.25 -38.98 -11.62
CA ARG A 72 -18.26 -40.30 -12.28
C ARG A 72 -17.26 -41.22 -11.60
N LYS A 73 -17.74 -42.42 -11.24
CA LYS A 73 -16.92 -43.47 -10.64
C LYS A 73 -16.14 -44.25 -11.68
N ALA A 74 -14.87 -44.53 -11.41
CA ALA A 74 -13.96 -45.24 -12.31
C ALA A 74 -14.44 -46.65 -12.71
N ASN A 75 -15.27 -47.29 -11.88
CA ASN A 75 -15.79 -48.64 -12.07
C ASN A 75 -17.12 -48.70 -12.86
N THR A 76 -17.58 -47.57 -13.41
CA THR A 76 -18.82 -47.52 -14.22
C THR A 76 -18.50 -47.91 -15.67
N SER A 77 -19.30 -48.79 -16.28
CA SER A 77 -19.13 -49.22 -17.67
C SER A 77 -19.13 -48.05 -18.65
N ALA A 78 -18.23 -48.08 -19.65
CA ALA A 78 -17.96 -46.99 -20.60
C ALA A 78 -19.16 -46.56 -21.49
N GLU A 79 -20.32 -47.20 -21.38
CA GLU A 79 -21.53 -46.91 -22.16
C GLU A 79 -22.41 -45.81 -21.53
N GLU A 80 -22.25 -45.48 -20.25
CA GLU A 80 -22.96 -44.36 -19.61
C GLU A 80 -22.07 -43.11 -19.58
N ASP A 81 -22.27 -42.20 -20.56
CA ASP A 81 -21.49 -40.97 -20.67
C ASP A 81 -21.97 -39.82 -19.75
N THR A 82 -22.62 -40.16 -18.63
CA THR A 82 -23.24 -39.17 -17.74
C THR A 82 -22.50 -39.08 -16.41
N PHE A 83 -22.20 -37.85 -15.96
CA PHE A 83 -21.74 -37.61 -14.60
C PHE A 83 -22.96 -37.36 -13.70
N PRO A 84 -23.32 -38.26 -12.77
CA PRO A 84 -24.41 -38.00 -11.84
C PRO A 84 -24.06 -36.81 -10.92
N PRO A 85 -25.04 -35.96 -10.58
CA PRO A 85 -24.82 -34.81 -9.70
C PRO A 85 -24.53 -35.28 -8.28
N VAL A 86 -23.56 -34.65 -7.64
CA VAL A 86 -23.27 -34.79 -6.22
C VAL A 86 -24.27 -33.92 -5.43
N PRO A 87 -25.06 -34.50 -4.52
CA PRO A 87 -25.91 -33.73 -3.62
C PRO A 87 -25.12 -32.66 -2.85
N PRO A 88 -25.66 -31.43 -2.72
CA PRO A 88 -24.99 -30.35 -2.00
C PRO A 88 -24.85 -30.69 -0.52
N ASN A 89 -23.70 -30.34 0.06
CA ASN A 89 -23.32 -30.52 1.46
C ASN A 89 -23.28 -31.98 1.95
N VAL A 90 -23.17 -32.94 1.02
CA VAL A 90 -22.99 -34.36 1.35
C VAL A 90 -21.58 -34.78 0.90
N ALA A 91 -20.84 -35.42 1.80
CA ALA A 91 -19.51 -35.93 1.51
C ALA A 91 -19.58 -37.27 0.76
N PHE A 92 -18.88 -37.36 -0.37
CA PHE A 92 -18.75 -38.56 -1.20
C PHE A 92 -17.31 -39.05 -1.18
N VAL A 93 -17.10 -40.32 -0.86
CA VAL A 93 -15.78 -40.94 -0.93
C VAL A 93 -15.31 -40.95 -2.39
N LEU A 94 -14.10 -40.44 -2.66
CA LEU A 94 -13.42 -40.49 -3.95
C LEU A 94 -12.44 -41.66 -3.99
N GLY A 95 -12.44 -42.40 -5.09
CA GLY A 95 -11.45 -43.41 -5.44
C GLY A 95 -10.51 -42.92 -6.54
N VAL A 96 -9.37 -43.60 -6.67
CA VAL A 96 -8.40 -43.34 -7.73
C VAL A 96 -9.03 -43.66 -9.09
N GLY A 97 -8.87 -42.75 -10.04
CA GLY A 97 -9.51 -42.80 -11.36
C GLY A 97 -10.91 -42.20 -11.43
N ASP A 98 -11.50 -41.80 -10.29
CA ASP A 98 -12.78 -41.09 -10.29
C ASP A 98 -12.62 -39.71 -10.95
N ARG A 99 -13.68 -39.30 -11.65
CA ARG A 99 -13.71 -38.05 -12.41
C ARG A 99 -14.78 -37.11 -11.88
N ILE A 100 -14.41 -35.87 -11.66
CA ILE A 100 -15.25 -34.82 -11.10
C ILE A 100 -15.40 -33.74 -12.17
N GLN A 101 -16.63 -33.33 -12.45
CA GLN A 101 -16.93 -32.23 -13.36
C GLN A 101 -17.43 -31.02 -12.58
N VAL A 102 -16.76 -29.88 -12.81
CA VAL A 102 -17.08 -28.58 -12.21
C VAL A 102 -17.09 -27.54 -13.32
N GLY A 103 -18.27 -27.06 -13.71
CA GLY A 103 -18.42 -26.18 -14.87
C GLY A 103 -17.95 -26.84 -16.17
N LEU A 104 -17.04 -26.20 -16.91
CA LEU A 104 -16.39 -26.78 -18.10
C LEU A 104 -15.09 -27.53 -17.78
N THR A 105 -14.71 -27.64 -16.51
CA THR A 105 -13.46 -28.28 -16.10
C THR A 105 -13.72 -29.71 -15.62
N GLU A 106 -12.96 -30.65 -16.15
CA GLU A 106 -12.91 -32.03 -15.68
C GLU A 106 -11.66 -32.21 -14.81
N LEU A 107 -11.85 -32.81 -13.64
CA LEU A 107 -10.82 -33.11 -12.67
C LEU A 107 -10.80 -34.63 -12.47
N TRP A 108 -9.65 -35.27 -12.37
CA TRP A 108 -9.63 -36.67 -11.94
C TRP A 108 -8.45 -36.97 -11.02
N LEU A 109 -8.67 -37.92 -10.13
CA LEU A 109 -7.72 -38.30 -9.11
C LEU A 109 -6.80 -39.40 -9.63
N GLU A 110 -5.49 -39.20 -9.53
CA GLU A 110 -4.47 -40.21 -9.79
C GLU A 110 -3.63 -40.43 -8.53
N GLU A 111 -3.13 -41.66 -8.34
CA GLU A 111 -2.05 -41.89 -7.38
C GLU A 111 -0.76 -41.32 -7.95
N ASP A 112 0.03 -40.68 -7.10
CA ASP A 112 1.41 -40.29 -7.43
C ASP A 112 2.28 -41.57 -7.44
N THR A 113 2.13 -42.40 -8.49
CA THR A 113 2.87 -43.66 -8.66
C THR A 113 4.32 -43.42 -9.10
N ASP A 114 4.69 -42.16 -9.38
CA ASP A 114 6.07 -41.79 -9.60
C ASP A 114 6.84 -41.85 -8.28
N GLN A 115 7.69 -42.86 -8.18
CA GLN A 115 8.84 -42.86 -7.28
C GLN A 115 9.72 -41.63 -7.53
N VAL A 116 9.36 -40.50 -6.94
CA VAL A 116 10.26 -39.37 -6.69
C VAL A 116 10.19 -38.99 -5.20
N LEU A 117 10.38 -40.00 -4.36
CA LEU A 117 10.91 -39.84 -2.99
C LEU A 117 12.38 -39.36 -2.96
N ARG A 118 12.86 -38.70 -4.02
CA ARG A 118 14.20 -38.11 -4.10
C ARG A 118 14.13 -36.74 -4.76
N ARG A 119 13.61 -35.78 -4.01
CA ARG A 119 14.08 -34.38 -3.89
C ARG A 119 13.07 -33.60 -3.04
N VAL A 120 12.87 -34.04 -1.80
CA VAL A 120 12.92 -33.03 -0.75
C VAL A 120 14.40 -32.68 -0.68
N THR A 121 14.81 -31.66 -1.45
CA THR A 121 15.92 -30.87 -0.95
C THR A 121 15.43 -30.46 0.43
N PRO A 122 16.07 -30.87 1.55
CA PRO A 122 15.76 -30.19 2.80
C PRO A 122 15.84 -28.71 2.46
N ALA A 123 14.80 -27.94 2.81
CA ALA A 123 14.87 -26.48 2.69
C ALA A 123 16.30 -26.14 3.15
N PRO A 124 17.14 -25.55 2.28
CA PRO A 124 18.58 -25.48 2.50
C PRO A 124 18.72 -25.05 3.95
N ALA A 125 19.31 -25.94 4.78
CA ALA A 125 19.33 -25.77 6.22
C ALA A 125 19.69 -24.31 6.42
N VAL A 126 18.77 -23.49 6.96
CA VAL A 126 18.92 -22.03 6.94
C VAL A 126 20.29 -21.79 7.52
N THR A 127 21.26 -21.55 6.65
CA THR A 127 22.65 -21.49 7.06
C THR A 127 22.67 -20.13 7.67
N ALA A 128 22.57 -20.08 9.00
CA ALA A 128 22.77 -18.86 9.74
C ALA A 128 24.01 -18.23 9.11
N PRO A 129 23.90 -17.04 8.51
CA PRO A 129 24.92 -16.53 7.63
C PRO A 129 26.24 -16.57 8.40
N THR A 130 27.23 -17.29 7.86
CA THR A 130 28.53 -17.53 8.51
C THR A 130 29.22 -16.21 8.86
N GLN A 131 28.79 -15.14 8.19
CA GLN A 131 29.20 -13.78 8.44
C GLN A 131 27.96 -12.92 8.62
N LEU A 132 27.83 -12.26 9.77
CA LEU A 132 26.82 -11.23 9.98
C LEU A 132 26.95 -10.17 8.85
N PRO A 133 25.84 -9.65 8.31
CA PRO A 133 25.89 -8.59 7.32
C PRO A 133 26.74 -7.44 7.86
N VAL A 134 27.69 -6.98 7.04
CA VAL A 134 28.56 -5.86 7.38
C VAL A 134 27.64 -4.67 7.66
N ARG A 135 27.76 -4.11 8.87
CA ARG A 135 26.96 -2.94 9.26
C ARG A 135 27.28 -1.81 8.28
N PRO A 136 26.26 -1.12 7.74
CA PRO A 136 26.48 0.02 6.87
C PRO A 136 27.40 1.05 7.55
N ALA A 137 28.20 1.78 6.78
CA ALA A 137 29.12 2.78 7.33
C ALA A 137 28.40 3.91 8.11
N TRP A 138 27.12 4.17 7.80
CA TRP A 138 26.26 5.12 8.52
C TRP A 138 25.72 4.56 9.85
N TYR A 139 25.85 3.25 10.09
CA TYR A 139 25.41 2.62 11.33
C TYR A 139 26.45 2.86 12.42
N VAL A 140 26.32 3.98 13.15
CA VAL A 140 27.20 4.38 14.25
C VAL A 140 26.93 3.57 15.54
N GLY A 141 26.01 2.60 15.50
CA GLY A 141 25.55 1.87 16.70
C GLY A 141 24.68 2.71 17.63
N ALA A 142 24.46 3.98 17.30
CA ALA A 142 23.51 4.86 17.95
C ALA A 142 22.09 4.50 17.50
N ILE A 143 21.20 4.34 18.48
CA ILE A 143 19.77 4.17 18.22
C ILE A 143 19.23 5.54 17.76
N PRO A 144 18.44 5.62 16.67
CA PRO A 144 17.84 6.88 16.25
C PRO A 144 17.06 7.55 17.39
N PRO A 145 17.01 8.88 17.44
CA PRO A 145 16.26 9.60 18.47
C PRO A 145 14.81 9.11 18.55
N GLY A 146 14.34 8.89 19.78
CA GLY A 146 12.99 8.39 20.08
C GLY A 146 12.83 6.86 19.99
N LEU A 147 13.78 6.13 19.42
CA LEU A 147 13.76 4.66 19.45
C LEU A 147 14.55 4.12 20.64
N SER A 148 14.26 2.88 21.04
CA SER A 148 14.86 2.23 22.21
C SER A 148 15.10 0.74 21.95
N ARG A 149 16.03 0.14 22.71
CA ARG A 149 16.22 -1.32 22.74
C ARG A 149 15.13 -2.05 23.52
N HIS A 150 14.34 -1.31 24.30
CA HIS A 150 13.25 -1.79 25.13
C HIS A 150 11.96 -1.08 24.74
N SER A 151 10.83 -1.76 24.94
CA SER A 151 9.51 -1.21 24.64
C SER A 151 9.26 0.07 25.44
N LEU A 152 8.88 1.14 24.74
CA LEU A 152 8.50 2.43 25.31
C LEU A 152 6.99 2.53 25.58
N ARG A 153 6.17 1.76 24.85
CA ARG A 153 4.70 1.93 24.86
C ARG A 153 3.91 0.63 24.80
N LEU A 154 4.31 -0.31 23.95
CA LEU A 154 3.56 -1.54 23.69
C LEU A 154 3.46 -2.46 24.91
N LEU A 155 4.50 -2.51 25.74
CA LEU A 155 4.49 -3.31 26.98
C LEU A 155 3.38 -2.86 27.93
N ASP A 156 3.11 -1.55 28.00
CA ASP A 156 2.06 -0.97 28.85
C ASP A 156 0.65 -1.30 28.40
N PHE A 157 0.47 -1.81 27.18
CA PHE A 157 -0.82 -2.31 26.70
C PHE A 157 -1.05 -3.79 27.02
N LEU A 158 -0.02 -4.54 27.41
CA LEU A 158 -0.16 -5.97 27.69
C LEU A 158 -0.59 -6.23 29.14
N PRO A 159 -1.33 -7.31 29.44
CA PRO A 159 -1.61 -7.74 30.81
C PRO A 159 -0.34 -7.99 31.63
N GLU A 160 -0.43 -7.87 32.96
CA GLU A 160 0.72 -7.97 33.89
C GLU A 160 1.53 -9.27 33.77
N ILE A 161 0.88 -10.39 33.42
CA ILE A 161 1.54 -11.68 33.18
C ILE A 161 2.58 -11.66 32.05
N TYR A 162 2.49 -10.69 31.13
CA TYR A 162 3.46 -10.48 30.05
C TYR A 162 4.52 -9.43 30.42
N ARG A 163 4.32 -8.70 31.51
CA ARG A 163 5.28 -7.75 32.10
C ARG A 163 6.14 -8.41 33.20
N SER A 164 5.74 -9.58 33.69
CA SER A 164 6.37 -10.26 34.82
C SER A 164 7.72 -10.88 34.43
N GLY A 165 8.79 -10.30 34.97
CA GLY A 165 10.19 -10.70 34.74
C GLY A 165 11.19 -9.63 35.21
N ILE A 166 10.71 -8.40 35.41
CA ILE A 166 11.51 -7.23 35.76
C ILE A 166 10.95 -6.62 37.06
N PRO A 167 11.74 -6.50 38.14
CA PRO A 167 11.27 -5.81 39.34
C PRO A 167 11.02 -4.32 39.01
N PRO A 168 9.94 -3.70 39.53
CA PRO A 168 9.57 -2.30 39.20
C PRO A 168 10.69 -1.27 39.42
N ALA A 169 11.59 -1.56 40.37
CA ALA A 169 12.76 -0.73 40.67
C ALA A 169 13.83 -0.74 39.56
N ALA A 170 13.89 -1.77 38.72
CA ALA A 170 14.83 -1.87 37.60
C ALA A 170 14.39 -1.09 36.36
N LEU A 171 13.10 -0.76 36.24
CA LEU A 171 12.53 0.00 35.11
C LEU A 171 12.82 1.51 35.22
N GLN A 172 12.96 2.04 36.44
CA GLN A 172 13.03 3.50 36.68
C GLN A 172 14.40 4.13 36.38
N HIS A 173 15.44 3.33 36.13
CA HIS A 173 16.83 3.80 36.00
C HIS A 173 17.58 3.29 34.77
N ARG A 174 16.88 2.78 33.74
CA ARG A 174 17.55 2.25 32.54
C ARG A 174 17.65 3.27 31.40
N SER A 175 18.85 3.34 30.84
CA SER A 175 19.11 4.01 29.56
C SER A 175 18.52 3.20 28.40
N ALA A 176 18.01 3.88 27.38
CA ALA A 176 17.49 3.28 26.13
C ALA A 176 18.51 2.37 25.39
N THR A 177 19.79 2.46 25.76
CA THR A 177 20.91 1.72 25.17
C THR A 177 21.39 0.52 25.98
N ASP A 178 20.91 0.31 27.22
CA ASP A 178 21.35 -0.78 28.09
C ASP A 178 20.87 -2.13 27.53
N PRO A 179 21.75 -3.13 27.30
CA PRO A 179 21.33 -4.44 26.80
C PRO A 179 20.40 -5.23 27.74
N GLY A 180 20.34 -4.89 29.04
CA GLY A 180 19.45 -5.54 30.01
C GLY A 180 19.75 -7.04 30.27
N PRO A 181 19.21 -7.63 31.37
CA PRO A 181 19.25 -9.05 31.65
C PRO A 181 18.44 -9.85 30.61
N PRO A 182 18.73 -11.16 30.48
CA PRO A 182 18.03 -12.04 29.53
C PRO A 182 16.52 -12.21 29.81
N ALA A 183 16.02 -11.76 30.97
CA ALA A 183 14.61 -11.77 31.33
C ALA A 183 13.74 -10.77 30.54
N ASP A 184 14.36 -9.85 29.78
CA ASP A 184 13.68 -8.73 29.11
C ASP A 184 13.29 -9.06 27.66
N PHE A 185 13.10 -10.35 27.35
CA PHE A 185 12.76 -10.79 26.00
C PHE A 185 11.53 -10.05 25.44
N MET A 186 10.47 -9.93 26.25
CA MET A 186 9.23 -9.28 25.81
C MET A 186 9.46 -7.80 25.47
N GLU A 187 10.19 -7.06 26.29
CA GLU A 187 10.48 -5.64 26.04
C GLU A 187 11.25 -5.45 24.74
N ARG A 188 12.31 -6.25 24.55
CA ARG A 188 13.14 -6.20 23.35
C ARG A 188 12.40 -6.69 22.10
N PHE A 189 11.53 -7.68 22.25
CA PHE A 189 10.70 -8.19 21.17
C PHE A 189 9.72 -7.12 20.70
N LEU A 190 9.01 -6.47 21.62
CA LEU A 190 8.09 -5.39 21.33
C LEU A 190 8.81 -4.15 20.76
N ALA A 191 10.03 -3.85 21.22
CA ALA A 191 10.85 -2.79 20.65
C ALA A 191 11.11 -2.95 19.14
N LEU A 192 11.12 -4.18 18.60
CA LEU A 192 11.21 -4.40 17.15
C LEU A 192 9.98 -3.87 16.41
N PHE A 193 8.78 -4.09 16.95
CA PHE A 193 7.54 -3.57 16.37
C PHE A 193 7.45 -2.05 16.53
N GLU A 194 7.83 -1.54 17.70
CA GLU A 194 7.90 -0.10 17.96
C GLU A 194 8.88 0.61 17.03
N SER A 195 9.99 -0.04 16.65
CA SER A 195 10.95 0.54 15.69
C SER A 195 10.33 0.85 14.33
N VAL A 196 9.23 0.19 13.98
CA VAL A 196 8.47 0.40 12.74
C VAL A 196 7.28 1.33 12.97
N LEU A 197 6.56 1.16 14.09
CA LEU A 197 5.31 1.88 14.37
C LEU A 197 5.53 3.29 14.93
N LEU A 198 6.49 3.49 15.84
CA LEU A 198 6.71 4.80 16.49
C LEU A 198 7.05 5.90 15.49
N PRO A 199 7.90 5.69 14.46
CA PRO A 199 8.12 6.72 13.44
C PRO A 199 6.84 7.16 12.73
N ILE A 200 5.90 6.24 12.50
CA ILE A 200 4.61 6.54 11.87
C ILE A 200 3.74 7.35 12.83
N GLU A 201 3.65 6.92 14.11
CA GLU A 201 2.92 7.66 15.14
C GLU A 201 3.45 9.09 15.28
N TRP A 202 4.77 9.30 15.31
CA TRP A 202 5.35 10.65 15.39
C TRP A 202 5.02 11.51 14.18
N VAL A 203 5.02 10.96 12.96
CA VAL A 203 4.63 11.70 11.77
C VAL A 203 3.16 12.13 11.87
N VAL A 204 2.29 11.26 12.36
CA VAL A 204 0.87 11.57 12.56
C VAL A 204 0.68 12.63 13.65
N ASP A 205 1.34 12.47 14.79
CA ASP A 205 1.23 13.39 15.93
C ASP A 205 1.73 14.80 15.60
N ASN A 206 2.68 14.91 14.66
CA ASN A 206 3.28 16.17 14.23
C ASN A 206 2.89 16.54 12.78
N PHE A 207 1.78 15.99 12.28
CA PHE A 207 1.33 16.24 10.91
C PHE A 207 0.99 17.72 10.66
N ASP A 208 0.63 18.46 11.71
CA ASP A 208 0.41 19.91 11.67
C ASP A 208 1.64 20.68 11.15
N LEU A 209 2.85 20.17 11.38
CA LEU A 209 4.09 20.76 10.87
C LEU A 209 4.20 20.70 9.34
N TYR A 210 3.52 19.77 8.68
CA TYR A 210 3.45 19.67 7.22
C TYR A 210 2.43 20.65 6.62
N LEU A 211 1.49 21.15 7.43
CA LEU A 211 0.44 22.07 6.98
C LEU A 211 0.87 23.54 7.03
N ASP A 212 1.86 23.88 7.86
CA ASP A 212 2.41 25.25 7.94
C ASP A 212 3.55 25.44 6.92
N PRO A 213 3.45 26.39 5.97
CA PRO A 213 4.50 26.67 5.00
C PRO A 213 5.84 27.07 5.61
N ARG A 214 5.92 27.41 6.90
CA ARG A 214 7.19 27.72 7.59
C ARG A 214 7.96 26.47 8.02
N THR A 215 7.25 25.38 8.32
CA THR A 215 7.84 24.17 8.91
C THR A 215 7.80 22.98 7.96
N THR A 216 6.89 22.98 7.00
CA THR A 216 6.76 21.89 6.02
C THR A 216 8.09 21.59 5.33
N PRO A 217 8.42 20.33 5.01
CA PRO A 217 9.56 20.02 4.15
C PRO A 217 9.40 20.61 2.73
N ASP A 218 10.52 20.89 2.06
CA ASP A 218 10.52 21.47 0.70
C ASP A 218 9.84 20.55 -0.33
N GLU A 219 9.98 19.24 -0.16
CA GLU A 219 9.36 18.21 -1.00
C GLU A 219 7.82 18.17 -0.88
N PHE A 220 7.26 18.70 0.22
CA PHE A 220 5.81 18.74 0.45
C PHE A 220 5.16 20.06 0.00
N LEU A 221 5.97 21.09 -0.33
CA LEU A 221 5.48 22.37 -0.85
C LEU A 221 4.61 22.23 -2.12
N PRO A 222 4.97 21.41 -3.13
CA PRO A 222 4.14 21.26 -4.33
C PRO A 222 2.72 20.77 -4.01
N TRP A 223 2.58 19.91 -2.99
CA TRP A 223 1.26 19.42 -2.58
C TRP A 223 0.41 20.55 -1.95
N LEU A 224 1.00 21.39 -1.09
CA LEU A 224 0.29 22.55 -0.54
C LEU A 224 -0.09 23.58 -1.62
N GLU A 225 0.76 23.73 -2.64
CA GLU A 225 0.52 24.63 -3.77
C GLU A 225 -0.63 24.17 -4.64
N ASP A 226 -0.75 22.87 -4.89
CA ASP A 226 -1.87 22.26 -5.61
C ASP A 226 -3.20 22.56 -4.90
N TRP A 227 -3.26 22.39 -3.58
CA TRP A 227 -4.43 22.74 -2.78
C TRP A 227 -4.82 24.22 -2.88
N CYS A 228 -3.82 25.09 -3.03
CA CYS A 228 -4.04 26.51 -3.19
C CYS A 228 -4.22 26.93 -4.65
N GLY A 229 -4.07 26.06 -5.66
CA GLY A 229 -4.08 26.45 -7.06
C GLY A 229 -2.94 27.42 -7.44
N LEU A 230 -1.76 27.26 -6.82
CA LEU A 230 -0.56 28.07 -7.04
C LEU A 230 0.52 27.31 -7.83
N GLU A 231 0.14 26.61 -8.90
CA GLU A 231 1.04 25.75 -9.69
C GLU A 231 2.27 26.49 -10.26
N PHE A 232 2.17 27.80 -10.50
CA PHE A 232 3.26 28.64 -10.98
C PHE A 232 4.37 28.87 -9.94
N ALA A 233 4.12 28.55 -8.66
CA ALA A 233 5.08 28.74 -7.58
C ALA A 233 6.35 27.89 -7.76
N ALA A 234 6.32 26.83 -8.57
CA ALA A 234 7.51 26.05 -8.92
C ALA A 234 8.64 26.88 -9.57
N MET A 235 8.31 28.02 -10.19
CA MET A 235 9.29 28.94 -10.78
C MET A 235 9.97 29.86 -9.74
N LEU A 236 9.52 29.83 -8.48
CA LEU A 236 10.01 30.68 -7.41
C LEU A 236 11.04 29.96 -6.54
N THR A 237 11.87 30.74 -5.84
CA THR A 237 12.74 30.20 -4.78
C THR A 237 11.91 29.65 -3.61
N PRO A 238 12.39 28.64 -2.86
CA PRO A 238 11.65 28.05 -1.74
C PRO A 238 11.15 29.09 -0.72
N THR A 239 11.96 30.11 -0.43
CA THR A 239 11.58 31.21 0.47
C THR A 239 10.38 31.99 -0.05
N ARG A 240 10.34 32.33 -1.35
CA ARG A 240 9.24 33.06 -1.98
C ARG A 240 7.98 32.19 -2.09
N ARG A 241 8.13 30.90 -2.40
CA ARG A 241 7.03 29.91 -2.38
C ARG A 241 6.34 29.89 -1.02
N ARG A 242 7.11 29.69 0.05
CA ARG A 242 6.62 29.70 1.44
C ARG A 242 5.97 31.02 1.81
N HIS A 243 6.56 32.14 1.38
CA HIS A 243 6.01 33.46 1.65
C HIS A 243 4.65 33.67 0.97
N LEU A 244 4.51 33.25 -0.29
CA LEU A 244 3.26 33.31 -1.04
C LEU A 244 2.18 32.42 -0.41
N LEU A 245 2.51 31.16 -0.10
CA LEU A 245 1.59 30.19 0.53
C LEU A 245 1.03 30.70 1.87
N ARG A 246 1.86 31.36 2.70
CA ARG A 246 1.40 31.96 3.96
C ARG A 246 0.29 33.01 3.76
N HIS A 247 0.30 33.69 2.62
CA HIS A 247 -0.67 34.73 2.27
C HIS A 247 -1.77 34.21 1.33
N ALA A 248 -1.74 32.94 0.93
CA ALA A 248 -2.68 32.38 -0.04
C ALA A 248 -4.13 32.61 0.38
N HIS A 249 -4.51 32.30 1.64
CA HIS A 249 -5.87 32.48 2.13
C HIS A 249 -6.42 33.90 1.88
N ARG A 250 -5.60 34.93 2.13
CA ARG A 250 -5.95 36.34 1.95
C ARG A 250 -6.04 36.70 0.47
N LEU A 251 -5.07 36.25 -0.33
CA LEU A 251 -5.08 36.46 -1.78
C LEU A 251 -6.33 35.86 -2.43
N PHE A 252 -6.75 34.67 -2.00
CA PHE A 252 -7.97 34.02 -2.50
C PHE A 252 -9.25 34.71 -2.04
N HIS A 253 -9.29 35.23 -0.82
CA HIS A 253 -10.41 36.06 -0.36
C HIS A 253 -10.56 37.35 -1.19
N LEU A 254 -9.46 37.89 -1.70
CA LEU A 254 -9.43 39.10 -2.51
C LEU A 254 -9.34 38.80 -4.02
N LYS A 255 -9.52 37.55 -4.44
CA LYS A 255 -9.35 37.13 -5.84
C LYS A 255 -10.22 37.97 -6.77
N GLY A 256 -9.65 38.38 -7.90
CA GLY A 256 -10.31 39.25 -8.88
C GLY A 256 -10.28 40.74 -8.55
N THR A 257 -9.64 41.15 -7.45
CA THR A 257 -9.45 42.57 -7.11
C THR A 257 -8.08 43.09 -7.54
N ARG A 258 -7.99 44.40 -7.79
CA ARG A 258 -6.72 45.12 -7.96
C ARG A 258 -5.75 44.86 -6.81
N THR A 259 -6.26 44.85 -5.57
CA THR A 259 -5.46 44.64 -4.37
C THR A 259 -4.78 43.27 -4.37
N ALA A 260 -5.49 42.21 -4.73
CA ALA A 260 -4.91 40.86 -4.77
C ALA A 260 -3.78 40.75 -5.80
N LEU A 261 -3.95 41.33 -7.00
CA LEU A 261 -2.91 41.32 -8.02
C LEU A 261 -1.64 42.05 -7.56
N ILE A 262 -1.80 43.24 -6.97
CA ILE A 262 -0.67 44.03 -6.47
C ILE A 262 0.04 43.28 -5.33
N GLU A 263 -0.71 42.75 -4.37
CA GLU A 263 -0.15 42.02 -3.23
C GLU A 263 0.55 40.74 -3.68
N ALA A 264 -0.05 39.95 -4.58
CA ALA A 264 0.56 38.72 -5.09
C ALA A 264 1.85 38.97 -5.89
N ILE A 265 1.89 39.98 -6.76
CA ILE A 265 3.11 40.33 -7.51
C ILE A 265 4.21 40.75 -6.53
N ALA A 266 3.89 41.58 -5.53
CA ALA A 266 4.86 41.99 -4.52
C ALA A 266 5.40 40.80 -3.71
N LEU A 267 4.53 39.87 -3.31
CA LEU A 267 4.93 38.68 -2.56
C LEU A 267 5.80 37.71 -3.38
N ALA A 268 5.49 37.52 -4.66
CA ALA A 268 6.19 36.58 -5.54
C ALA A 268 7.54 37.14 -6.05
N THR A 269 7.63 38.46 -6.29
CA THR A 269 8.77 39.06 -7.00
C THR A 269 9.58 40.04 -6.16
N GLY A 270 8.98 40.62 -5.10
CA GLY A 270 9.53 41.76 -4.37
C GLY A 270 9.39 43.10 -5.11
N CYS A 271 8.74 43.13 -6.27
CA CYS A 271 8.53 44.33 -7.06
C CYS A 271 7.22 45.05 -6.69
N THR A 272 7.11 46.32 -7.09
CA THR A 272 5.86 47.07 -6.96
C THR A 272 5.03 46.94 -8.24
N ALA A 273 3.71 46.92 -8.11
CA ALA A 273 2.80 46.81 -9.25
C ALA A 273 1.69 47.86 -9.17
N GLU A 274 1.31 48.40 -10.32
CA GLU A 274 0.15 49.26 -10.51
C GLU A 274 -0.79 48.61 -11.51
N VAL A 275 -2.08 48.63 -11.20
CA VAL A 275 -3.14 48.19 -12.11
C VAL A 275 -3.96 49.41 -12.52
N ASP A 276 -4.10 49.62 -13.83
CA ASP A 276 -4.94 50.64 -14.45
C ASP A 276 -6.09 49.96 -15.19
N ASP A 277 -7.33 50.19 -14.73
CA ASP A 277 -8.56 49.66 -15.29
C ASP A 277 -9.39 50.73 -16.03
N LEU A 278 -8.88 51.95 -16.19
CA LEU A 278 -9.55 53.08 -16.85
C LEU A 278 -9.45 53.03 -18.38
N THR A 279 -9.26 51.84 -18.95
CA THR A 279 -9.08 51.70 -20.38
C THR A 279 -10.42 51.84 -21.12
N THR A 280 -10.39 52.43 -22.31
CA THR A 280 -11.58 52.55 -23.18
C THR A 280 -12.02 51.20 -23.77
N ARG A 281 -11.21 50.16 -23.60
CA ARG A 281 -11.49 48.79 -24.02
C ARG A 281 -12.26 48.10 -22.89
N GLY A 282 -13.52 47.75 -23.13
CA GLY A 282 -14.35 47.09 -22.13
C GLY A 282 -13.68 45.85 -21.54
N ALA A 283 -13.70 45.72 -20.21
CA ALA A 283 -13.10 44.61 -19.45
C ALA A 283 -11.61 44.35 -19.73
N HIS A 284 -10.83 45.43 -19.88
CA HIS A 284 -9.38 45.37 -20.07
C HIS A 284 -8.65 46.22 -19.02
N PHE A 285 -7.54 45.71 -18.50
CA PHE A 285 -6.67 46.43 -17.56
C PHE A 285 -5.19 46.24 -17.90
N VAL A 286 -4.38 47.23 -17.56
CA VAL A 286 -2.92 47.21 -17.73
C VAL A 286 -2.26 47.01 -16.38
N VAL A 287 -1.36 46.04 -16.29
CA VAL A 287 -0.53 45.80 -15.10
C VAL A 287 0.87 46.29 -15.39
N THR A 288 1.31 47.33 -14.70
CA THR A 288 2.70 47.83 -14.77
C THR A 288 3.48 47.34 -13.56
N VAL A 289 4.51 46.54 -13.79
CA VAL A 289 5.39 46.01 -12.75
C VAL A 289 6.71 46.79 -12.79
N ARG A 290 7.11 47.36 -11.65
CA ARG A 290 8.37 48.09 -11.47
C ARG A 290 9.33 47.31 -10.59
N CYS A 291 10.45 46.90 -11.18
CA CYS A 291 11.49 46.10 -10.53
C CYS A 291 12.85 46.81 -10.56
N SER A 292 13.63 46.66 -9.50
CA SER A 292 15.06 47.01 -9.48
C SER A 292 15.89 45.99 -10.25
N GLU A 293 17.08 46.35 -10.76
CA GLU A 293 18.00 45.42 -11.45
C GLU A 293 18.30 44.13 -10.67
N ALA A 294 18.32 44.17 -9.34
CA ALA A 294 18.52 43.01 -8.48
C ALA A 294 17.34 42.01 -8.48
N ASN A 295 16.18 42.41 -8.98
CA ASN A 295 14.96 41.60 -9.09
C ASN A 295 14.64 41.37 -10.57
N GLN A 296 15.50 40.66 -11.30
CA GLN A 296 15.09 40.13 -12.61
C GLN A 296 13.88 39.22 -12.40
N VAL A 297 12.78 39.54 -13.09
CA VAL A 297 11.53 38.77 -13.01
C VAL A 297 11.25 38.14 -14.35
N ASP A 298 10.89 36.86 -14.32
CA ASP A 298 10.42 36.15 -15.49
C ASP A 298 9.01 36.64 -15.88
N GLN A 299 8.86 37.06 -17.14
CA GLN A 299 7.56 37.46 -17.68
C GLN A 299 6.55 36.32 -17.63
N ALA A 300 6.98 35.06 -17.85
CA ALA A 300 6.09 33.90 -17.84
C ALA A 300 5.46 33.68 -16.46
N LEU A 301 6.24 33.86 -15.39
CA LEU A 301 5.75 33.79 -14.01
C LEU A 301 4.68 34.85 -13.74
N LEU A 302 4.92 36.10 -14.16
CA LEU A 302 3.97 37.20 -13.96
C LEU A 302 2.66 36.95 -14.71
N GLU A 303 2.74 36.49 -15.96
CA GLU A 303 1.55 36.15 -16.75
C GLU A 303 0.73 35.04 -16.09
N GLN A 304 1.37 33.96 -15.63
CA GLN A 304 0.66 32.88 -14.95
C GLN A 304 0.01 33.35 -13.64
N LEU A 305 0.70 34.18 -12.86
CA LEU A 305 0.17 34.76 -11.63
C LEU A 305 -1.04 35.65 -11.89
N ILE A 306 -0.98 36.51 -12.91
CA ILE A 306 -2.09 37.38 -13.30
C ILE A 306 -3.28 36.53 -13.78
N VAL A 307 -3.04 35.51 -14.61
CA VAL A 307 -4.08 34.59 -15.08
C VAL A 307 -4.76 33.85 -13.93
N ALA A 308 -4.00 33.42 -12.91
CA ALA A 308 -4.54 32.71 -11.76
C ALA A 308 -5.49 33.58 -10.90
N LEU A 309 -5.23 34.88 -10.82
CA LEU A 309 -5.95 35.81 -9.92
C LEU A 309 -6.98 36.70 -10.62
N LYS A 310 -6.86 36.95 -11.93
CA LYS A 310 -7.78 37.81 -12.67
C LYS A 310 -9.17 37.17 -12.85
N PRO A 311 -10.25 37.97 -12.96
CA PRO A 311 -11.55 37.44 -13.37
C PRO A 311 -11.50 36.88 -14.79
N VAL A 312 -12.19 35.76 -15.03
CA VAL A 312 -12.15 35.03 -16.32
C VAL A 312 -12.53 35.90 -17.52
N HIS A 313 -13.49 36.80 -17.36
CA HIS A 313 -14.02 37.66 -18.42
C HIS A 313 -13.15 38.89 -18.76
N THR A 314 -12.04 39.09 -18.05
CA THR A 314 -11.16 40.26 -18.25
C THR A 314 -9.93 39.92 -19.09
N THR A 315 -9.50 40.87 -19.91
CA THR A 315 -8.23 40.81 -20.62
C THR A 315 -7.20 41.69 -19.91
N HIS A 316 -5.92 41.37 -20.08
CA HIS A 316 -4.84 42.11 -19.43
C HIS A 316 -3.70 42.38 -20.40
N GLU A 317 -2.96 43.44 -20.13
CA GLU A 317 -1.67 43.74 -20.75
C GLU A 317 -0.63 43.87 -19.64
N LEU A 318 0.54 43.26 -19.80
CA LEU A 318 1.63 43.30 -18.84
C LEU A 318 2.75 44.20 -19.37
N VAL A 319 3.12 45.22 -18.60
CA VAL A 319 4.23 46.13 -18.89
C VAL A 319 5.26 45.99 -17.78
N ILE A 320 6.49 45.62 -18.13
CA ILE A 320 7.61 45.54 -17.19
C ILE A 320 8.47 46.78 -17.38
N ALA A 321 8.59 47.59 -16.34
CA ALA A 321 9.43 48.78 -16.33
C ALA A 321 10.54 48.61 -15.29
N MET A 322 11.74 49.10 -15.62
CA MET A 322 12.84 49.15 -14.66
C MET A 322 12.69 50.39 -13.77
N SER A 323 12.79 50.24 -12.45
CA SER A 323 12.93 51.40 -11.58
C SER A 323 14.36 51.90 -11.69
N ALA A 324 14.53 53.22 -11.84
CA ALA A 324 15.82 53.89 -11.69
C ALA A 324 16.36 53.76 -10.26
#